data_AF-A0AAV0PS20-F1
#
_entry.id   AF-A0AAV0PS20-F1
#
_cell.length_a   1.000
_cell.length_b   1.000
_cell.length_c   1.000
_cell.angle_alpha   90.00
_cell.angle_beta   90.00
_cell.angle_gamma   90.00
#
_symmetry.space_group_name_H-M   'P 1'
#
loop_
_entity.id
_entity.type
_entity.pdbx_description
1 polymer ?
#
loop_
_entity_poly.entity_id
_entity_poly.type
_entity_poly.pdbx_seq_one_letter_code
_entity_poly.pdbx_strand_id
1 'polypeptide(L)'
;MVGLGRDQQPRFPQCLRWVAENQQADGSWASHPAGADPLLVKDSLSSTLASVLALRSWGVADELVHRGLDFIRCNAWAATDKKQRTPIGYDIIFPGMMESAAALGLNLPFHPSAFQAMLQNRDLLLQR
;
A
#
# COMPACT_ATOMS: atom_id res chain seq x y z
N MET A 1 14.92 2.77 -22.52
CA MET A 1 15.30 2.16 -21.24
C MET A 1 16.03 3.24 -20.44
N VAL A 2 15.30 4.07 -19.69
CA VAL A 2 15.89 5.18 -18.92
C VAL A 2 16.48 4.57 -17.66
N GLY A 3 17.81 4.52 -17.59
CA GLY A 3 18.51 4.15 -16.38
C GLY A 3 18.29 5.22 -15.31
N LEU A 4 17.78 4.81 -14.16
CA LEU A 4 17.82 5.63 -12.95
C LEU A 4 19.32 5.87 -12.65
N GLY A 5 19.73 7.13 -12.61
CA GLY A 5 21.10 7.52 -12.32
C GLY A 5 21.54 6.93 -10.98
N ARG A 6 22.74 6.33 -10.95
CA ARG A 6 23.35 5.64 -9.80
C ARG A 6 23.62 6.54 -8.57
N ASP A 7 23.21 7.81 -8.60
CA ASP A 7 23.54 8.81 -7.58
C ASP A 7 22.32 9.40 -6.84
N GLN A 8 21.11 8.91 -7.09
CA GLN A 8 19.95 9.36 -6.30
C GLN A 8 19.78 8.45 -5.09
N GLN A 9 20.08 8.98 -3.91
CA GLN A 9 19.74 8.36 -2.62
C GLN A 9 18.45 9.00 -2.07
N PRO A 10 17.69 8.27 -1.24
CA PRO A 10 16.57 8.86 -0.51
C PRO A 10 17.04 10.06 0.30
N ARG A 11 16.28 11.17 0.25
CA ARG A 11 16.56 12.37 1.07
C ARG A 11 16.62 12.03 2.57
N PHE A 12 15.82 11.06 3.00
CA PHE A 12 15.77 10.55 4.37
C PHE A 12 16.02 9.04 4.36
N PRO A 13 17.28 8.59 4.27
CA PRO A 13 17.60 7.17 4.16
C PRO A 13 17.26 6.39 5.44
N GLN A 14 17.21 7.06 6.61
CA GLN A 14 16.79 6.41 7.85
C GLN A 14 15.31 6.00 7.82
N CYS A 15 14.45 6.75 7.14
CA CYS A 15 13.04 6.38 7.01
C CYS A 15 12.87 5.10 6.17
N LEU A 16 13.59 5.00 5.05
CA LEU A 16 13.55 3.80 4.21
C LEU A 16 14.10 2.58 4.94
N ARG A 17 15.18 2.77 5.73
CA ARG A 17 15.72 1.72 6.59
C ARG A 17 14.70 1.27 7.63
N TRP A 18 14.04 2.21 8.31
CA TRP A 18 13.00 1.88 9.29
C TRP A 18 11.89 1.05 8.65
N VAL A 19 11.43 1.41 7.44
CA VAL A 19 10.45 0.60 6.71
C VAL A 19 10.97 -0.83 6.49
N ALA A 20 12.20 -0.99 6.02
CA ALA A 20 12.78 -2.32 5.80
C ALA A 20 12.93 -3.16 7.08
N GLU A 21 13.18 -2.53 8.22
CA GLU A 21 13.41 -3.22 9.51
C GLU A 21 12.11 -3.53 10.28
N ASN A 22 10.96 -2.98 9.87
CA ASN A 22 9.72 -3.03 10.65
C ASN A 22 8.56 -3.74 9.93
N GLN A 23 8.84 -4.60 8.93
CA GLN A 23 7.83 -5.50 8.37
C GLN A 23 7.44 -6.56 9.41
N GLN A 24 6.15 -6.77 9.62
CA GLN A 24 5.63 -7.80 10.50
C GLN A 24 5.83 -9.21 9.91
N ALA A 25 5.70 -10.24 10.75
CA ALA A 25 5.83 -11.64 10.33
C ALA A 25 4.81 -12.03 9.23
N ASP A 26 3.61 -11.46 9.27
CA ASP A 26 2.55 -11.68 8.28
C ASP A 26 2.75 -10.89 6.95
N GLY A 27 3.81 -10.09 6.86
CA GLY A 27 4.13 -9.27 5.68
C GLY A 27 3.55 -7.86 5.72
N SER A 28 2.75 -7.51 6.73
CA SER A 28 2.15 -6.18 6.86
C SER A 28 3.10 -5.14 7.48
N TRP A 29 2.72 -3.87 7.37
CA TRP A 29 3.22 -2.76 8.20
C TRP A 29 2.14 -2.23 9.15
N ALA A 30 1.29 -3.11 9.66
CA ALA A 30 0.28 -2.74 10.63
C ALA A 30 0.93 -2.23 11.94
N SER A 31 0.43 -1.11 12.47
CA SER A 31 0.84 -0.59 13.78
C SER A 31 0.27 -1.39 14.96
N HIS A 32 -0.60 -2.38 14.67
CA HIS A 32 -1.27 -3.18 15.69
C HIS A 32 -0.79 -4.62 15.63
N PRO A 33 -0.72 -5.32 16.78
CA PRO A 33 -0.42 -6.75 16.81
C PRO A 33 -1.34 -7.50 15.85
N ALA A 34 -0.81 -8.53 15.19
CA ALA A 34 -1.62 -9.43 14.36
C ALA A 34 -2.84 -9.93 15.16
N GLY A 35 -4.04 -9.55 14.73
CA GLY A 35 -5.30 -9.91 15.40
C GLY A 35 -5.86 -8.91 16.42
N ALA A 36 -5.31 -7.70 16.55
CA ALA A 36 -5.75 -6.74 17.59
C ALA A 36 -7.16 -6.17 17.39
N ASP A 37 -7.56 -5.85 16.15
CA ASP A 37 -8.93 -5.46 15.82
C ASP A 37 -9.27 -5.95 14.39
N PRO A 38 -10.16 -6.94 14.23
CA PRO A 38 -10.58 -7.45 12.93
C PRO A 38 -11.21 -6.40 12.01
N LEU A 39 -11.56 -5.21 12.51
CA LEU A 39 -12.18 -4.11 11.77
C LEU A 39 -11.18 -3.07 11.24
N LEU A 40 -9.88 -3.22 11.51
CA LEU A 40 -8.82 -2.27 11.10
C LEU A 40 -7.96 -2.80 9.94
N VAL A 41 -8.50 -3.69 9.11
CA VAL A 41 -7.74 -4.26 7.98
C VAL A 41 -7.44 -3.19 6.93
N LYS A 42 -8.29 -2.17 6.75
CA LYS A 42 -8.03 -1.02 5.85
C LYS A 42 -6.80 -0.21 6.26
N ASP A 43 -6.55 -0.05 7.56
CA ASP A 43 -5.35 0.62 8.09
C ASP A 43 -4.09 -0.18 7.75
N SER A 44 -4.19 -1.51 7.92
CA SER A 44 -3.11 -2.45 7.60
C SER A 44 -2.82 -2.51 6.11
N LEU A 45 -3.86 -2.50 5.25
CA LEU A 45 -3.71 -2.41 3.80
C LEU A 45 -3.03 -1.09 3.40
N SER A 46 -3.42 0.04 4.00
CA SER A 46 -2.88 1.36 3.67
C SER A 46 -1.40 1.48 4.03
N SER A 47 -1.04 1.12 5.26
CA SER A 47 0.35 1.14 5.74
C SER A 47 1.25 0.19 4.96
N THR A 48 0.74 -1.01 4.63
CA THR A 48 1.48 -1.99 3.83
C THR A 48 1.69 -1.50 2.40
N LEU A 49 0.66 -0.97 1.74
CA LEU A 49 0.80 -0.46 0.37
C LEU A 49 1.77 0.74 0.32
N ALA A 50 1.68 1.67 1.27
CA ALA A 50 2.62 2.79 1.37
C ALA A 50 4.08 2.32 1.52
N SER A 51 4.31 1.31 2.36
CA SER A 51 5.64 0.74 2.60
C SER A 51 6.18 0.00 1.37
N VAL A 52 5.33 -0.79 0.70
CA VAL A 52 5.65 -1.45 -0.57
C VAL A 52 6.03 -0.43 -1.64
N LEU A 53 5.27 0.66 -1.78
CA LEU A 53 5.57 1.74 -2.73
C LEU A 53 6.91 2.39 -2.42
N ALA A 54 7.22 2.66 -1.14
CA ALA A 54 8.47 3.26 -0.74
C ALA A 54 9.67 2.37 -1.10
N LEU A 55 9.63 1.08 -0.75
CA LEU A 55 10.69 0.12 -1.06
C LEU A 55 10.85 -0.06 -2.59
N ARG A 56 9.73 -0.23 -3.30
CA ARG A 56 9.72 -0.41 -4.75
C ARG A 56 10.28 0.81 -5.50
N SER A 57 9.94 2.03 -5.07
CA SER A 57 10.40 3.27 -5.72
C SER A 57 11.92 3.42 -5.69
N TRP A 58 12.58 2.85 -4.68
CA TRP A 58 14.04 2.84 -4.55
C TRP A 58 14.70 1.55 -5.02
N GLY A 59 13.92 0.57 -5.50
CA GLY A 59 14.45 -0.71 -6.00
C GLY A 59 15.19 -1.51 -4.93
N VAL A 60 14.71 -1.48 -3.69
CA VAL A 60 15.34 -2.17 -2.55
C VAL A 60 14.40 -3.19 -1.92
N ALA A 61 15.00 -4.20 -1.26
CA ALA A 61 14.31 -5.18 -0.43
C ALA A 61 13.13 -5.89 -1.13
N ASP A 62 13.39 -6.43 -2.32
CA ASP A 62 12.38 -7.12 -3.16
C ASP A 62 11.63 -8.23 -2.40
N GLU A 63 12.29 -8.95 -1.50
CA GLU A 63 11.62 -9.97 -0.67
C GLU A 63 10.52 -9.37 0.22
N LEU A 64 10.79 -8.21 0.85
CA LEU A 64 9.81 -7.52 1.69
C LEU A 64 8.66 -6.97 0.84
N VAL A 65 8.96 -6.49 -0.37
CA VAL A 65 7.95 -6.07 -1.36
C VAL A 65 7.01 -7.23 -1.70
N HIS A 66 7.55 -8.41 -2.02
CA HIS A 66 6.74 -9.60 -2.32
C HIS A 66 5.86 -10.01 -1.14
N ARG A 67 6.43 -10.09 0.07
CA ARG A 67 5.66 -10.42 1.29
C ARG A 67 4.55 -9.41 1.57
N GLY A 68 4.78 -8.12 1.33
CA GLY A 68 3.76 -7.08 1.47
C GLY A 68 2.64 -7.22 0.44
N LEU A 69 2.96 -7.57 -0.80
CA LEU A 69 1.96 -7.86 -1.84
C LEU A 69 1.14 -9.11 -1.52
N ASP A 70 1.77 -10.14 -0.94
CA ASP A 70 1.09 -11.34 -0.49
C ASP A 70 0.09 -11.03 0.64
N PHE A 71 0.49 -10.20 1.61
CA PHE A 71 -0.42 -9.71 2.64
C PHE A 71 -1.62 -8.96 2.04
N ILE A 72 -1.38 -8.04 1.10
CA ILE A 72 -2.45 -7.30 0.41
C ILE A 72 -3.39 -8.27 -0.32
N ARG A 73 -2.86 -9.33 -0.94
CA ARG A 73 -3.66 -10.37 -1.62
C ARG A 73 -4.57 -11.10 -0.66
N CYS A 74 -4.05 -11.56 0.47
CA CYS A 74 -4.82 -12.27 1.49
C CYS A 74 -5.92 -11.39 2.11
N ASN A 75 -5.74 -10.07 2.11
CA ASN A 75 -6.62 -9.11 2.78
C ASN A 75 -7.41 -8.20 1.82
N ALA A 76 -7.38 -8.47 0.51
CA ALA A 76 -8.02 -7.61 -0.50
C ALA A 76 -9.54 -7.47 -0.30
N TRP A 77 -10.17 -8.49 0.29
CA TRP A 77 -11.59 -8.51 0.64
C TRP A 77 -12.02 -7.32 1.51
N ALA A 78 -11.12 -6.82 2.37
CA ALA A 78 -11.42 -5.76 3.32
C ALA A 78 -11.45 -4.36 2.68
N ALA A 79 -10.84 -4.19 1.50
CA ALA A 79 -10.63 -2.87 0.91
C ALA A 79 -11.94 -2.15 0.59
N THR A 80 -13.00 -2.90 0.24
CA THR A 80 -14.33 -2.37 -0.09
C THR A 80 -15.42 -2.83 0.90
N ASP A 81 -15.05 -3.59 1.94
CA ASP A 81 -16.00 -4.04 2.95
C ASP A 81 -16.49 -2.84 3.80
N LYS A 82 -17.81 -2.63 3.82
CA LYS A 82 -18.46 -1.57 4.59
C LYS A 82 -18.45 -1.83 6.10
N LYS A 83 -18.22 -3.08 6.52
CA LYS A 83 -18.09 -3.45 7.94
C LYS A 83 -16.73 -3.03 8.51
N GLN A 84 -15.70 -2.92 7.67
CA GLN A 84 -14.38 -2.44 8.08
C GLN A 84 -14.42 -0.94 8.35
N ARG A 85 -13.77 -0.51 9.45
CA ARG A 85 -13.61 0.91 9.74
C ARG A 85 -12.75 1.56 8.67
N THR A 86 -13.18 2.71 8.18
CA THR A 86 -12.50 3.45 7.13
C THR A 86 -11.63 4.54 7.77
N PRO A 87 -10.29 4.47 7.66
CA PRO A 87 -9.43 5.54 8.17
C PRO A 87 -9.70 6.86 7.43
N ILE A 88 -9.41 7.98 8.08
CA ILE A 88 -9.64 9.31 7.52
C ILE A 88 -8.88 9.45 6.20
N GLY A 89 -9.57 9.90 5.16
CA GLY A 89 -8.98 10.10 3.83
C GLY A 89 -8.71 8.82 3.04
N TYR A 90 -9.06 7.63 3.55
CA TYR A 90 -8.86 6.34 2.86
C TYR A 90 -9.40 6.35 1.43
N ASP A 91 -10.63 6.83 1.25
CA ASP A 91 -11.32 6.88 -0.04
C ASP A 91 -10.66 7.82 -1.07
N ILE A 92 -9.64 8.58 -0.65
CA ILE A 92 -8.84 9.45 -1.52
C ILE A 92 -7.41 8.92 -1.65
N ILE A 93 -6.76 8.63 -0.52
CA ILE A 93 -5.34 8.27 -0.43
C ILE A 93 -5.11 6.86 -0.97
N PHE A 94 -5.92 5.89 -0.56
CA PHE A 94 -5.71 4.49 -0.94
C PHE A 94 -5.85 4.27 -2.46
N PRO A 95 -6.89 4.78 -3.15
CA PRO A 95 -6.98 4.67 -4.60
C PRO A 95 -5.80 5.36 -5.33
N GLY A 96 -5.30 6.50 -4.82
CA GLY A 96 -4.10 7.15 -5.38
C GLY A 96 -2.82 6.33 -5.20
N MET A 97 -2.67 5.62 -4.09
CA MET A 97 -1.57 4.67 -3.90
C MET A 97 -1.68 3.47 -4.86
N MET A 98 -2.89 3.00 -5.16
CA MET A 98 -3.09 1.92 -6.12
C MET A 98 -2.69 2.33 -7.55
N GLU A 99 -3.02 3.56 -7.99
CA GLU A 99 -2.50 4.11 -9.26
C GLU A 99 -0.97 4.20 -9.27
N SER A 100 -0.38 4.65 -8.16
CA SER A 100 1.08 4.72 -8.01
C SER A 100 1.73 3.33 -8.11
N ALA A 101 1.08 2.30 -7.55
CA ALA A 101 1.55 0.92 -7.64
C ALA A 101 1.53 0.43 -9.10
N ALA A 102 0.45 0.70 -9.83
CA ALA A 102 0.34 0.36 -11.25
C ALA A 102 1.43 1.06 -12.08
N ALA A 103 1.71 2.34 -11.82
CA ALA A 103 2.78 3.10 -12.49
C ALA A 103 4.19 2.53 -12.22
N LEU A 104 4.40 1.90 -11.05
CA LEU A 104 5.64 1.20 -10.69
C LEU A 104 5.71 -0.26 -11.19
N GLY A 105 4.71 -0.68 -11.98
CA GLY A 105 4.61 -2.03 -12.52
C GLY A 105 4.25 -3.10 -11.48
N LEU A 106 3.66 -2.70 -10.34
CA LEU A 106 3.15 -3.63 -9.34
C LEU A 106 1.74 -4.08 -9.71
N ASN A 107 1.53 -5.39 -9.79
CA ASN A 107 0.20 -5.94 -10.02
C ASN A 107 -0.52 -6.16 -8.68
N LEU A 108 -1.44 -5.26 -8.34
CA LEU A 108 -2.22 -5.40 -7.13
C LEU A 108 -3.38 -6.40 -7.32
N PRO A 109 -3.69 -7.22 -6.30
CA PRO A 109 -4.66 -8.31 -6.38
C PRO A 109 -6.12 -7.84 -6.24
N PHE A 110 -6.46 -6.70 -6.84
CA PHE A 110 -7.82 -6.16 -6.82
C PHE A 110 -8.52 -6.46 -8.13
N HIS A 111 -9.81 -6.80 -8.06
CA HIS A 111 -10.61 -6.94 -9.26
C HIS A 111 -10.67 -5.60 -10.00
N PRO A 112 -10.50 -5.56 -11.33
CA PRO A 112 -10.46 -4.30 -12.09
C PRO A 112 -11.68 -3.40 -11.83
N SER A 113 -12.87 -3.98 -11.67
CA SER A 113 -14.08 -3.19 -11.36
C SER A 113 -14.06 -2.57 -9.97
N ALA A 114 -13.51 -3.27 -8.96
CA ALA A 114 -13.37 -2.73 -7.62
C ALA A 114 -12.35 -1.58 -7.61
N PHE A 115 -11.23 -1.75 -8.31
CA PHE A 115 -10.24 -0.70 -8.47
C PHE A 115 -10.82 0.54 -9.16
N GLN A 116 -11.54 0.37 -10.27
CA GLN A 116 -12.18 1.49 -10.96
C GLN A 116 -13.24 2.19 -10.10
N ALA A 117 -14.06 1.45 -9.35
CA ALA A 117 -15.07 2.04 -8.47
C ALA A 117 -14.43 2.91 -7.36
N MET A 118 -13.30 2.48 -6.82
CA MET A 118 -12.54 3.25 -5.82
C MET A 118 -11.97 4.55 -6.41
N LEU A 119 -11.45 4.51 -7.63
CA LEU A 119 -10.97 5.70 -8.34
C LEU A 119 -12.10 6.68 -8.66
N GLN A 120 -13.23 6.18 -9.16
CA GLN A 120 -14.40 7.02 -9.43
C GLN A 120 -14.91 7.70 -8.16
N ASN A 121 -14.96 6.97 -7.04
CA ASN A 121 -15.35 7.55 -5.76
C ASN A 121 -14.38 8.65 -5.29
N ARG A 122 -13.07 8.43 -5.43
CA ARG A 122 -12.06 9.48 -5.16
C ARG A 122 -12.34 10.72 -6.00
N ASP A 123 -12.51 10.56 -7.31
CA ASP A 123 -12.66 11.69 -8.23
C ASP A 123 -13.92 12.51 -7.92
N LEU A 124 -15.01 11.84 -7.51
CA LEU A 124 -16.21 12.51 -7.00
C LEU A 124 -15.96 13.27 -5.69
N LEU A 125 -15.16 12.72 -4.77
CA LEU A 125 -14.82 13.40 -3.51
C LEU A 125 -13.91 14.62 -3.73
N LEU A 126 -13.06 14.61 -4.75
CA LEU A 126 -12.16 15.73 -5.10
C LEU A 126 -12.86 16.88 -5.83
N GLN A 127 -14.04 16.65 -6.40
CA GLN A 127 -14.86 17.68 -7.05
C GLN A 127 -15.80 18.43 -6.11
N ARG A 128 -15.83 18.04 -4.83
CA ARG A 128 -16.65 18.66 -3.78
C ARG A 128 -15.91 19.80 -3.10
#